data_AF-A0A9X3C7J7-F1
#
_entry.id   AF-A0A9X3C7J7-F1
#
_cell.length_a   1.000
_cell.length_b   1.000
_cell.length_c   1.000
_cell.angle_alpha   90.00
_cell.angle_beta   90.00
_cell.angle_gamma   90.00
#
_symmetry.space_group_name_H-M   'P 1'
#
loop_
_entity.id
_entity.type
_entity.pdbx_description
1 polymer ?
#
loop_
_entity_poly.entity_id
_entity_poly.type
_entity_poly.pdbx_seq_one_letter_code
_entity_poly.pdbx_strand_id
1 'polypeptide(L)'
;MKIFKKIAATILFIIVLSLLGGYFYFDQKFTPDKNYLTVEKESEKIEPTWLGIDKNVLLVPIKFPEDTAKYYLQFDTGSEYTEFYYRSIKHLKEIKINNKIAETSFYIGNTKITSDKFKIADTGKETDKNDSIKIIGTLGADILENRKTIINLRENYLVFNLLNQPIEFQNKLIDFKFKRRKIIIQALLKGKSEKFLYDSGTSAFELLTSKEIWKDLKLPNSKIIIEKAQSKHNILTTFTAKSNNTILFKNKVIPLNEVTYVEGFSQTQYMLMKFSGMTGMLGNKIFLKNCIYIDCSENKVGID
;
A
#
# COMPACT_ATOMS: atom_id res chain seq x y z
N MET A 1 -51.17 23.15 6.00
CA MET A 1 -50.39 22.55 4.89
C MET A 1 -49.18 23.37 4.43
N LYS A 2 -49.29 24.68 4.14
CA LYS A 2 -48.16 25.48 3.62
C LYS A 2 -46.99 25.63 4.61
N ILE A 3 -47.27 25.78 5.90
CA ILE A 3 -46.24 25.93 6.96
C ILE A 3 -45.44 24.64 7.15
N PHE A 4 -46.11 23.49 7.24
CA PHE A 4 -45.44 22.18 7.31
C PHE A 4 -44.55 21.89 6.09
N LYS A 5 -45.00 22.24 4.87
CA LYS A 5 -44.18 22.12 3.66
C LYS A 5 -42.92 23.00 3.73
N LYS A 6 -43.03 24.22 4.26
CA LYS A 6 -41.88 25.11 4.47
C LYS A 6 -40.91 24.56 5.51
N ILE A 7 -41.40 24.08 6.65
CA ILE A 7 -40.57 23.47 7.70
C ILE A 7 -39.84 22.24 7.16
N ALA A 8 -40.54 21.35 6.47
CA ALA A 8 -39.93 20.17 5.85
C ALA A 8 -38.88 20.53 4.80
N ALA A 9 -39.13 21.54 3.96
CA ALA A 9 -38.16 22.03 2.99
C ALA A 9 -36.91 22.62 3.66
N THR A 10 -37.08 23.39 4.75
CA THR A 10 -35.96 23.95 5.52
C THR A 10 -35.14 22.85 6.19
N ILE A 11 -35.79 21.85 6.80
CA ILE A 11 -35.09 20.70 7.41
C ILE A 11 -34.32 19.92 6.33
N LEU A 12 -34.95 19.64 5.18
CA LEU A 12 -34.29 18.97 4.07
C LEU A 12 -33.09 19.76 3.57
N PHE A 13 -33.21 21.08 3.45
CA PHE A 13 -32.11 21.95 3.06
C PHE A 13 -30.93 21.89 4.05
N ILE A 14 -31.20 21.94 5.36
CA ILE A 14 -30.16 21.81 6.40
C ILE A 14 -29.50 20.42 6.35
N ILE A 15 -30.27 19.35 6.14
CA ILE A 15 -29.74 17.99 5.99
C ILE A 15 -28.82 17.92 4.77
N VAL A 16 -29.26 18.42 3.61
CA VAL A 16 -28.45 18.42 2.38
C VAL A 16 -27.16 19.22 2.58
N LEU A 17 -27.22 20.41 3.17
CA LEU A 17 -26.03 21.21 3.48
C LEU A 17 -25.10 20.49 4.46
N SER A 18 -25.63 19.81 5.47
CA SER A 18 -24.83 19.06 6.44
C SER A 18 -24.15 17.85 5.80
N LEU A 19 -24.85 17.15 4.90
CA LEU A 19 -24.30 16.03 4.13
C LEU A 19 -23.22 16.50 3.16
N LEU A 20 -23.43 17.62 2.47
CA LEU A 20 -22.42 18.22 1.58
C LEU A 20 -21.20 18.71 2.37
N GLY A 21 -21.41 19.47 3.44
CA GLY A 21 -20.33 19.95 4.31
C GLY A 21 -19.54 18.80 4.93
N GLY A 22 -20.24 17.77 5.42
CA GLY A 22 -19.62 16.55 5.91
C GLY A 22 -18.82 15.83 4.82
N TYR A 23 -19.37 15.69 3.62
CA TYR A 23 -18.69 15.09 2.48
C TYR A 23 -17.38 15.82 2.15
N PHE A 24 -17.39 17.15 2.01
CA PHE A 24 -16.19 17.92 1.73
C PHE A 24 -15.16 17.85 2.86
N TYR A 25 -15.61 17.90 4.12
CA TYR A 25 -14.73 17.75 5.28
C TYR A 25 -14.01 16.40 5.28
N PHE A 26 -14.75 15.30 5.07
CA PHE A 26 -14.15 13.96 5.01
C PHE A 26 -13.30 13.76 3.76
N ASP A 27 -13.72 14.30 2.61
CA ASP A 27 -12.95 14.24 1.38
C ASP A 27 -11.59 14.90 1.56
N GLN A 28 -11.55 16.10 2.15
CA GLN A 28 -10.31 16.82 2.46
C GLN A 28 -9.47 16.08 3.52
N LYS A 29 -10.09 15.62 4.62
CA LYS A 29 -9.39 14.93 5.71
C LYS A 29 -8.67 13.65 5.28
N PHE A 30 -9.22 12.94 4.29
CA PHE A 30 -8.66 11.70 3.77
C PHE A 30 -7.93 11.88 2.43
N THR A 31 -7.82 13.10 1.92
CA THR A 31 -7.01 13.38 0.74
C THR A 31 -5.59 13.69 1.19
N PRO A 32 -4.59 12.96 0.69
CA PRO A 32 -3.22 13.24 1.06
C PRO A 32 -2.79 14.63 0.57
N ASP A 33 -1.93 15.27 1.37
CA ASP A 33 -1.20 16.48 0.98
C ASP A 33 -0.42 16.25 -0.31
N LYS A 34 -0.02 17.33 -0.99
CA LYS A 34 0.82 17.28 -2.19
C LYS A 34 2.05 16.39 -2.01
N ASN A 35 2.50 15.74 -3.08
CA ASN A 35 3.76 15.01 -3.09
C ASN A 35 4.94 15.99 -3.04
N TYR A 36 5.83 15.81 -2.06
CA TYR A 36 7.02 16.64 -1.86
C TYR A 36 8.32 15.95 -2.31
N LEU A 37 8.24 14.74 -2.87
CA LEU A 37 9.41 14.01 -3.34
C LEU A 37 9.90 14.56 -4.70
N THR A 38 11.15 14.99 -4.72
CA THR A 38 11.93 15.11 -5.96
C THR A 38 12.63 13.77 -6.20
N VAL A 39 12.46 13.21 -7.39
CA VAL A 39 12.98 11.88 -7.75
C VAL A 39 13.70 12.01 -9.07
N GLU A 40 15.00 11.74 -9.06
CA GLU A 40 15.88 11.92 -10.21
C GLU A 40 16.41 10.58 -10.70
N LYS A 41 16.45 10.40 -12.03
CA LYS A 41 16.99 9.22 -12.73
C LYS A 41 16.23 7.92 -12.45
N GLU A 42 16.41 6.94 -13.32
CA GLU A 42 15.97 5.57 -13.10
C GLU A 42 16.89 4.89 -12.08
N SER A 43 16.32 3.97 -11.28
CA SER A 43 17.03 3.40 -10.14
C SER A 43 18.00 2.28 -10.51
N GLU A 44 17.89 1.76 -11.74
CA GLU A 44 18.36 0.43 -12.15
C GLU A 44 17.70 -0.70 -11.33
N LYS A 45 18.09 -1.95 -11.61
CA LYS A 45 17.61 -3.12 -10.86
C LYS A 45 18.18 -3.09 -9.45
N ILE A 46 17.28 -3.10 -8.47
CA ILE A 46 17.60 -3.12 -7.06
C ILE A 46 17.10 -4.41 -6.46
N GLU A 47 17.98 -5.12 -5.78
CA GLU A 47 17.63 -6.32 -5.04
C GLU A 47 17.06 -5.93 -3.66
N PRO A 48 15.76 -6.14 -3.40
CA PRO A 48 15.18 -5.88 -2.10
C PRO A 48 15.48 -7.04 -1.14
N THR A 49 15.34 -6.77 0.15
CA THR A 49 15.48 -7.78 1.21
C THR A 49 14.11 -8.15 1.77
N TRP A 50 13.84 -9.43 1.93
CA TRP A 50 12.60 -9.91 2.56
C TRP A 50 12.83 -10.25 4.02
N LEU A 51 11.91 -9.85 4.90
CA LEU A 51 11.84 -10.34 6.28
C LEU A 51 10.62 -11.22 6.51
N GLY A 52 10.76 -12.14 7.46
CA GLY A 52 9.72 -13.11 7.82
C GLY A 52 9.78 -14.38 6.95
N ILE A 53 9.31 -15.48 7.52
CA ILE A 53 9.34 -16.82 6.91
C ILE A 53 8.58 -16.82 5.57
N ASP A 54 7.48 -16.06 5.48
CA ASP A 54 6.61 -16.00 4.30
C ASP A 54 6.80 -14.72 3.47
N LYS A 55 7.99 -14.09 3.52
CA LYS A 55 8.27 -12.83 2.80
C LYS A 55 7.27 -11.72 3.20
N ASN A 56 7.16 -11.49 4.50
CA ASN A 56 6.14 -10.63 5.12
C ASN A 56 6.44 -9.13 4.99
N VAL A 57 7.70 -8.75 4.79
CA VAL A 57 8.11 -7.35 4.68
C VAL A 57 9.11 -7.21 3.56
N LEU A 58 8.80 -6.33 2.60
CA LEU A 58 9.66 -6.01 1.47
C LEU A 58 10.49 -4.76 1.79
N LEU A 59 11.80 -4.93 1.97
CA LEU A 59 12.71 -3.86 2.33
C LEU A 59 13.51 -3.38 1.12
N VAL A 60 13.49 -2.06 0.92
CA VAL A 60 14.26 -1.39 -0.13
C VAL A 60 15.52 -0.82 0.48
N PRO A 61 16.70 -1.21 -0.02
CA PRO A 61 17.95 -0.66 0.47
C PRO A 61 18.11 0.79 0.04
N ILE A 62 18.55 1.63 0.96
CA ILE A 62 18.88 3.03 0.70
C ILE A 62 20.30 3.36 1.18
N LYS A 63 20.89 4.40 0.59
CA LYS A 63 22.17 4.97 1.01
C LYS A 63 22.09 6.49 1.08
N PHE A 64 22.77 7.07 2.06
CA PHE A 64 23.01 8.51 2.09
C PHE A 64 24.32 8.84 1.35
N PRO A 65 24.48 10.06 0.79
CA PRO A 65 25.64 10.41 -0.02
C PRO A 65 27.01 10.24 0.68
N GLU A 66 27.07 10.51 1.99
CA GLU A 66 28.31 10.54 2.77
C GLU A 66 28.39 9.43 3.84
N ASP A 67 27.44 8.49 3.83
CA ASP A 67 27.38 7.38 4.78
C ASP A 67 27.66 6.05 4.07
N THR A 68 28.57 5.26 4.65
CA THR A 68 28.90 3.92 4.16
C THR A 68 27.89 2.86 4.64
N ALA A 69 27.07 3.18 5.65
CA ALA A 69 26.05 2.29 6.16
C ALA A 69 24.90 2.09 5.17
N LYS A 70 24.35 0.88 5.20
CA LYS A 70 23.15 0.50 4.44
C LYS A 70 21.94 0.57 5.35
N TYR A 71 20.92 1.33 4.93
CA TYR A 71 19.64 1.43 5.62
C TYR A 71 18.53 0.83 4.76
N TYR A 72 17.38 0.63 5.36
CA TYR A 72 16.23 0.06 4.67
C TYR A 72 14.95 0.85 4.97
N LEU A 73 14.12 0.97 3.94
CA LEU A 73 12.74 1.40 4.06
C LEU A 73 11.82 0.24 3.70
N GLN A 74 10.76 0.02 4.46
CA GLN A 74 9.72 -0.93 4.07
C GLN A 74 8.94 -0.35 2.88
N PHE A 75 8.88 -1.05 1.75
CA PHE A 75 8.07 -0.63 0.62
C PHE A 75 6.61 -1.00 0.83
N ASP A 76 5.78 0.02 0.97
CA ASP A 76 4.38 -0.09 1.39
C ASP A 76 3.49 0.80 0.52
N THR A 77 2.87 0.21 -0.50
CA THR A 77 1.88 0.91 -1.34
C THR A 77 0.56 1.17 -0.62
N GLY A 78 0.35 0.55 0.55
CA GLY A 78 -0.71 0.87 1.49
C GLY A 78 -0.44 2.15 2.28
N SER A 79 0.80 2.64 2.35
CA SER A 79 1.14 3.96 2.91
C SER A 79 1.05 5.06 1.85
N GLU A 80 0.49 6.22 2.21
CA GLU A 80 0.38 7.38 1.32
C GLU A 80 1.68 8.19 1.23
N TYR A 81 2.59 8.03 2.17
CA TYR A 81 3.80 8.85 2.27
C TYR A 81 5.01 7.99 2.57
N THR A 82 6.14 8.44 2.05
CA THR A 82 7.45 8.06 2.54
C THR A 82 7.67 8.77 3.88
N GLU A 83 7.93 7.98 4.91
CA GLU A 83 8.08 8.47 6.28
C GLU A 83 9.24 7.79 7.00
N PHE A 84 9.84 8.49 7.96
CA PHE A 84 10.90 7.97 8.81
C PHE A 84 10.40 7.68 10.22
N TYR A 85 11.00 6.68 10.86
CA TYR A 85 10.72 6.31 12.24
C TYR A 85 11.64 7.09 13.18
N TYR A 86 11.06 7.97 14.01
CA TYR A 86 11.81 8.91 14.84
C TYR A 86 12.93 8.24 15.65
N ARG A 87 12.62 7.11 16.31
CA ARG A 87 13.59 6.40 17.16
C ARG A 87 14.77 5.85 16.37
N SER A 88 14.56 5.55 15.09
CA SER A 88 15.57 4.99 14.19
C SER A 88 16.44 6.07 13.54
N ILE A 89 15.94 7.30 13.39
CA ILE A 89 16.65 8.37 12.69
C ILE A 89 17.23 9.48 13.58
N LYS A 90 16.84 9.56 14.87
CA LYS A 90 17.20 10.67 15.77
C LYS A 90 18.70 10.95 15.95
N HIS A 91 19.57 10.00 15.57
CA HIS A 91 21.03 10.12 15.68
C HIS A 91 21.75 10.07 14.33
N LEU A 92 21.02 10.01 13.21
CA LEU A 92 21.58 10.06 11.87
C LEU A 92 21.89 11.50 11.49
N LYS A 93 23.12 11.78 11.09
CA LYS A 93 23.59 13.15 10.77
C LYS A 93 23.10 13.61 9.41
N GLU A 94 22.77 12.66 8.55
CA GLU A 94 22.30 12.81 7.18
C GLU A 94 20.85 13.30 7.12
N ILE A 95 20.14 13.28 8.25
CA ILE A 95 18.74 13.67 8.35
C ILE A 95 18.61 14.84 9.32
N LYS A 96 18.16 15.98 8.80
CA LYS A 96 17.81 17.13 9.62
C LYS A 96 16.35 17.01 10.07
N ILE A 97 16.15 16.91 11.37
CA ILE A 97 14.83 16.77 11.99
C ILE A 97 14.33 18.13 12.46
N ASN A 98 13.11 18.50 12.05
CA ASN A 98 12.40 19.66 12.56
C ASN A 98 10.98 19.26 12.94
N ASN A 99 10.70 19.14 14.23
CA ASN A 99 9.41 18.65 14.75
C ASN A 99 9.01 17.29 14.15
N LYS A 100 7.96 17.26 13.33
CA LYS A 100 7.41 16.05 12.69
C LYS A 100 7.82 15.88 11.22
N ILE A 101 8.77 16.69 10.75
CA ILE A 101 9.30 16.62 9.40
C ILE A 101 10.81 16.36 9.41
N ALA A 102 11.26 15.61 8.41
CA ALA A 102 12.66 15.35 8.13
C ALA A 102 13.03 15.93 6.76
N GLU A 103 14.20 16.55 6.72
CA GLU A 103 14.85 17.09 5.52
C GLU A 103 16.09 16.24 5.24
N THR A 104 16.13 15.60 4.07
CA THR A 104 17.27 14.77 3.66
C THR A 104 17.24 14.47 2.16
N SER A 105 18.32 13.86 1.68
CA SER A 105 18.40 13.20 0.38
C SER A 105 19.05 11.82 0.52
N PHE A 106 18.49 10.82 -0.14
CA PHE A 106 19.04 9.46 -0.16
C PHE A 106 18.93 8.85 -1.55
N TYR A 107 19.63 7.74 -1.75
CA TYR A 107 19.65 6.99 -2.98
C TYR A 107 18.96 5.65 -2.82
N ILE A 108 18.15 5.31 -3.82
CA ILE A 108 17.63 3.97 -4.09
C ILE A 108 18.27 3.54 -5.41
N GLY A 109 19.30 2.68 -5.35
CA GLY A 109 20.16 2.41 -6.52
C GLY A 109 20.75 3.72 -7.07
N ASN A 110 20.49 4.01 -8.35
CA ASN A 110 20.92 5.25 -9.00
C ASN A 110 19.91 6.41 -8.89
N THR A 111 18.74 6.18 -8.31
CA THR A 111 17.71 7.21 -8.14
C THR A 111 17.98 8.00 -6.87
N LYS A 112 18.12 9.33 -7.02
CA LYS A 112 18.18 10.25 -5.87
C LYS A 112 16.77 10.68 -5.49
N ILE A 113 16.45 10.59 -4.21
CA ILE A 113 15.18 11.03 -3.63
C ILE A 113 15.48 12.13 -2.62
N THR A 114 14.82 13.28 -2.78
CA THR A 114 15.01 14.47 -1.95
C THR A 114 13.66 15.03 -1.52
N SER A 115 13.57 15.43 -0.25
CA SER A 115 12.44 16.21 0.29
C SER A 115 12.85 16.91 1.58
N ASP A 116 12.26 18.08 1.82
CA ASP A 116 12.33 18.86 3.06
C ASP A 116 11.15 18.55 4.00
N LYS A 117 10.26 17.63 3.60
CA LYS A 117 8.96 17.36 4.23
C LYS A 117 8.65 15.87 4.37
N PHE A 118 9.67 15.02 4.51
CA PHE A 118 9.41 13.62 4.88
C PHE A 118 8.69 13.59 6.22
N LYS A 119 7.61 12.80 6.34
CA LYS A 119 6.87 12.68 7.60
C LYS A 119 7.69 11.87 8.60
N ILE A 120 7.56 12.20 9.88
CA ILE A 120 8.16 11.43 10.97
C ILE A 120 7.05 10.78 11.80
N ALA A 121 7.11 9.46 11.92
CA ALA A 121 6.28 8.68 12.82
C ALA A 121 7.02 8.44 14.14
N ASP A 122 6.35 8.68 15.27
CA ASP A 122 6.89 8.38 16.61
C ASP A 122 6.79 6.87 16.91
N THR A 123 7.67 6.12 16.23
CA THR A 123 7.77 4.66 16.26
C THR A 123 9.20 4.25 15.93
N GLY A 124 9.40 2.95 15.70
CA GLY A 124 10.67 2.35 15.32
C GLY A 124 11.47 1.84 16.51
N LYS A 125 12.63 1.27 16.18
CA LYS A 125 13.66 0.88 17.16
C LYS A 125 14.88 1.75 16.93
N GLU A 126 15.61 2.03 18.00
CA GLU A 126 16.93 2.64 17.85
C GLU A 126 17.81 1.69 17.06
N THR A 127 18.47 2.20 16.03
CA THR A 127 19.40 1.40 15.23
C THR A 127 20.71 1.27 15.99
N ASP A 128 21.06 0.04 16.38
CA ASP A 128 22.38 -0.28 16.91
C ASP A 128 23.38 -0.36 15.74
N LYS A 129 24.66 -0.09 16.02
CA LYS A 129 25.75 -0.36 15.08
C LYS A 129 25.85 -1.84 14.70
N ASN A 130 25.47 -2.74 15.63
CA ASN A 130 25.50 -4.18 15.44
C ASN A 130 24.26 -4.74 14.72
N ASP A 131 23.25 -3.92 14.44
CA ASP A 131 22.06 -4.37 13.72
C ASP A 131 22.42 -4.79 12.30
N SER A 132 22.10 -6.04 11.95
CA SER A 132 22.29 -6.56 10.60
C SER A 132 21.38 -5.88 9.57
N ILE A 133 20.22 -5.36 9.99
CA ILE A 133 19.22 -4.69 9.15
C ILE A 133 18.70 -3.45 9.87
N LYS A 134 19.07 -2.27 9.35
CA LYS A 134 18.67 -0.97 9.89
C LYS A 134 17.44 -0.44 9.17
N ILE A 135 16.25 -0.81 9.66
CA ILE A 135 14.98 -0.30 9.13
C ILE A 135 14.70 1.07 9.75
N ILE A 136 14.64 2.11 8.93
CA ILE A 136 14.52 3.49 9.41
C ILE A 136 13.21 4.17 9.00
N GLY A 137 12.34 3.47 8.28
CA GLY A 137 11.09 4.06 7.82
C GLY A 137 10.32 3.20 6.82
N THR A 138 9.35 3.85 6.19
CA THR A 138 8.46 3.31 5.17
C THR A 138 8.65 4.10 3.87
N LEU A 139 8.81 3.43 2.74
CA LEU A 139 8.75 4.00 1.40
C LEU A 139 7.31 3.84 0.90
N GLY A 140 6.54 4.94 0.92
CA GLY A 140 5.12 4.94 0.60
C GLY A 140 4.82 5.08 -0.89
N ALA A 141 3.55 5.09 -1.24
CA ALA A 141 3.08 5.20 -2.62
C ALA A 141 3.34 6.58 -3.26
N ASP A 142 3.76 7.60 -2.52
CA ASP A 142 4.23 8.88 -3.08
C ASP A 142 5.46 8.73 -3.97
N ILE A 143 6.27 7.68 -3.78
CA ILE A 143 7.36 7.35 -4.71
C ILE A 143 6.84 6.98 -6.11
N LEU A 144 5.60 6.49 -6.22
CA LEU A 144 5.01 6.03 -7.48
C LEU A 144 4.30 7.14 -8.26
N GLU A 145 3.88 8.21 -7.59
CA GLU A 145 3.05 9.26 -8.20
C GLU A 145 3.72 9.88 -9.44
N ASN A 146 3.02 9.85 -10.58
CA ASN A 146 3.51 10.28 -11.90
C ASN A 146 4.77 9.57 -12.40
N ARG A 147 5.01 8.32 -11.95
CA ARG A 147 6.19 7.54 -12.32
C ARG A 147 5.83 6.11 -12.72
N LYS A 148 6.82 5.44 -13.32
CA LYS A 148 6.78 4.04 -13.75
C LYS A 148 7.65 3.19 -12.83
N THR A 149 7.18 2.03 -12.45
CA THR A 149 7.84 1.13 -11.49
C THR A 149 7.68 -0.33 -11.92
N ILE A 150 8.75 -1.12 -11.76
CA ILE A 150 8.72 -2.58 -11.84
C ILE A 150 8.86 -3.15 -10.42
N ILE A 151 8.00 -4.11 -10.11
CA ILE A 151 8.08 -4.97 -8.94
C ILE A 151 8.16 -6.41 -9.45
N ASN A 152 9.37 -6.93 -9.65
CA ASN A 152 9.58 -8.30 -10.11
C ASN A 152 9.82 -9.21 -8.90
N LEU A 153 8.73 -9.79 -8.38
CA LEU A 153 8.78 -10.65 -7.20
C LEU A 153 9.33 -12.05 -7.53
N ARG A 154 9.13 -12.50 -8.77
CA ARG A 154 9.68 -13.75 -9.31
C ARG A 154 11.21 -13.74 -9.35
N GLU A 155 11.80 -12.66 -9.85
CA GLU A 155 13.26 -12.50 -9.99
C GLU A 155 13.90 -11.67 -8.85
N ASN A 156 13.09 -11.30 -7.85
CA ASN A 156 13.52 -10.52 -6.69
C ASN A 156 14.27 -9.22 -7.02
N TYR A 157 13.67 -8.36 -7.85
CA TYR A 157 14.18 -7.00 -8.05
C TYR A 157 13.07 -5.96 -8.20
N LEU A 158 13.42 -4.72 -7.90
CA LEU A 158 12.61 -3.53 -8.11
C LEU A 158 13.32 -2.58 -9.08
N VAL A 159 12.56 -1.81 -9.84
CA VAL A 159 13.08 -0.66 -10.59
C VAL A 159 12.11 0.50 -10.38
N PHE A 160 12.60 1.64 -9.91
CA PHE A 160 11.83 2.85 -9.70
C PHE A 160 12.16 3.89 -10.76
N ASN A 161 11.16 4.74 -11.02
CA ASN A 161 11.27 5.89 -11.91
C ASN A 161 11.76 5.52 -13.32
N LEU A 162 11.20 4.45 -13.90
CA LEU A 162 11.55 4.03 -15.25
C LEU A 162 11.22 5.13 -16.26
N LEU A 163 12.10 5.30 -17.24
CA LEU A 163 11.85 6.24 -18.35
C LEU A 163 10.80 5.69 -19.31
N ASN A 164 10.95 4.41 -19.67
CA ASN A 164 10.16 3.76 -20.70
C ASN A 164 9.39 2.56 -20.15
N GLN A 165 8.25 2.27 -20.78
CA GLN A 165 7.52 1.04 -20.52
C GLN A 165 8.33 -0.17 -21.03
N PRO A 166 8.47 -1.25 -20.26
CA PRO A 166 9.13 -2.47 -20.74
C PRO A 166 8.31 -3.18 -21.82
N ILE A 167 9.00 -3.73 -22.83
CA ILE A 167 8.38 -4.30 -24.03
C ILE A 167 7.48 -5.50 -23.70
N GLU A 168 7.82 -6.26 -22.68
CA GLU A 168 7.09 -7.43 -22.19
C GLU A 168 5.67 -7.11 -21.70
N PHE A 169 5.38 -5.83 -21.41
CA PHE A 169 4.07 -5.34 -20.95
C PHE A 169 3.23 -4.62 -22.02
N GLN A 170 3.76 -4.35 -23.22
CA GLN A 170 3.12 -3.50 -24.24
C GLN A 170 1.63 -3.81 -24.51
N ASN A 171 1.26 -5.08 -24.56
CA ASN A 171 -0.11 -5.53 -24.82
C ASN A 171 -0.83 -6.11 -23.58
N LYS A 172 -0.18 -6.09 -22.41
CA LYS A 172 -0.67 -6.70 -21.16
C LYS A 172 -1.24 -5.69 -20.17
N LEU A 173 -1.27 -4.41 -20.53
CA LEU A 173 -1.76 -3.36 -19.64
C LEU A 173 -3.28 -3.42 -19.43
N ILE A 174 -3.69 -3.14 -18.20
CA ILE A 174 -5.06 -2.85 -17.77
C ILE A 174 -5.11 -1.50 -17.07
N ASP A 175 -6.30 -0.90 -17.08
CA ASP A 175 -6.55 0.31 -16.31
C ASP A 175 -6.64 -0.01 -14.82
N PHE A 176 -6.04 0.84 -14.00
CA PHE A 176 -6.28 0.89 -12.56
C PHE A 176 -6.65 2.32 -12.16
N LYS A 177 -6.99 2.53 -10.88
CA LYS A 177 -7.16 3.89 -10.34
C LYS A 177 -6.06 4.17 -9.33
N PHE A 178 -5.25 5.20 -9.57
CA PHE A 178 -4.37 5.78 -8.57
C PHE A 178 -5.06 6.98 -7.90
N LYS A 179 -5.87 6.74 -6.87
CA LYS A 179 -6.61 7.79 -6.16
C LYS A 179 -6.14 7.89 -4.72
N ARG A 180 -5.78 9.10 -4.28
CA ARG A 180 -5.24 9.34 -2.92
C ARG A 180 -4.07 8.39 -2.60
N ARG A 181 -3.23 8.16 -3.62
CA ARG A 181 -2.09 7.23 -3.58
C ARG A 181 -2.43 5.79 -3.21
N LYS A 182 -3.65 5.36 -3.52
CA LYS A 182 -4.08 3.96 -3.44
C LYS A 182 -4.19 3.40 -4.85
N ILE A 183 -3.61 2.22 -5.06
CA ILE A 183 -3.65 1.49 -6.33
C ILE A 183 -4.87 0.56 -6.31
N ILE A 184 -5.91 0.91 -7.04
CA ILE A 184 -7.13 0.10 -7.12
C ILE A 184 -7.19 -0.59 -8.48
N ILE A 185 -6.95 -1.90 -8.48
CA ILE A 185 -6.96 -2.76 -9.66
C ILE A 185 -8.33 -3.40 -9.82
N GLN A 186 -8.85 -3.42 -11.05
CA GLN A 186 -10.06 -4.17 -11.39
C GLN A 186 -9.69 -5.52 -12.00
N ALA A 187 -10.33 -6.58 -11.53
CA ALA A 187 -10.10 -7.93 -12.02
C ALA A 187 -11.35 -8.81 -11.88
N LEU A 188 -11.39 -9.93 -12.59
CA LEU A 188 -12.51 -10.86 -12.50
C LEU A 188 -12.23 -11.92 -11.42
N LEU A 189 -13.13 -12.03 -10.44
CA LEU A 189 -13.14 -13.10 -9.43
C LEU A 189 -14.50 -13.80 -9.50
N LYS A 190 -14.49 -15.14 -9.68
CA LYS A 190 -15.71 -15.93 -9.93
C LYS A 190 -16.56 -15.34 -11.08
N GLY A 191 -15.89 -14.82 -12.11
CA GLY A 191 -16.53 -14.19 -13.29
C GLY A 191 -17.13 -12.81 -13.05
N LYS A 192 -17.03 -12.24 -11.84
CA LYS A 192 -17.54 -10.91 -11.50
C LYS A 192 -16.42 -9.88 -11.50
N SER A 193 -16.72 -8.67 -11.99
CA SER A 193 -15.80 -7.55 -11.94
C SER A 193 -15.69 -7.01 -10.52
N GLU A 194 -14.54 -7.23 -9.91
CA GLU A 194 -14.22 -6.91 -8.52
C GLU A 194 -13.12 -5.83 -8.44
N LYS A 195 -13.03 -5.14 -7.30
CA LYS A 195 -12.05 -4.06 -7.05
C LYS A 195 -11.12 -4.44 -5.92
N PHE A 196 -9.83 -4.40 -6.20
CA PHE A 196 -8.79 -4.77 -5.25
C PHE A 196 -7.85 -3.61 -4.99
N LEU A 197 -7.58 -3.32 -3.72
CA LEU A 197 -6.46 -2.45 -3.33
C LEU A 197 -5.18 -3.26 -3.38
N TYR A 198 -4.17 -2.83 -4.15
CA TYR A 198 -2.84 -3.43 -4.06
C TYR A 198 -2.03 -2.77 -2.93
N ASP A 199 -1.62 -3.58 -1.95
CA ASP A 199 -0.93 -3.16 -0.74
C ASP A 199 0.29 -4.04 -0.48
N SER A 200 1.47 -3.55 -0.86
CA SER A 200 2.74 -4.24 -0.59
C SER A 200 3.11 -4.28 0.89
N GLY A 201 2.50 -3.46 1.75
CA GLY A 201 2.67 -3.51 3.21
C GLY A 201 2.00 -4.73 3.84
N THR A 202 0.96 -5.26 3.20
CA THR A 202 0.22 -6.46 3.63
C THR A 202 0.79 -7.73 2.94
N SER A 203 2.11 -7.85 2.84
CA SER A 203 2.78 -8.88 2.01
C SER A 203 2.50 -10.33 2.41
N ALA A 204 2.19 -10.61 3.67
CA ALA A 204 1.99 -11.96 4.20
C ALA A 204 0.73 -12.67 3.66
N PHE A 205 -0.21 -11.93 3.06
CA PHE A 205 -1.50 -12.46 2.62
C PHE A 205 -1.66 -12.35 1.11
N GLU A 206 -2.34 -13.32 0.50
CA GLU A 206 -2.73 -13.22 -0.91
C GLU A 206 -3.90 -12.26 -1.09
N LEU A 207 -5.00 -12.49 -0.36
CA LEU A 207 -6.17 -11.62 -0.31
C LEU A 207 -6.64 -11.43 1.15
N LEU A 208 -6.58 -10.19 1.64
CA LEU A 208 -7.25 -9.78 2.87
C LEU A 208 -8.63 -9.20 2.56
N THR A 209 -9.69 -9.77 3.12
CA THR A 209 -11.07 -9.42 2.78
C THR A 209 -12.01 -9.47 4.00
N SER A 210 -13.30 -9.16 3.78
CA SER A 210 -14.33 -9.24 4.81
C SER A 210 -14.64 -10.69 5.18
N LYS A 211 -15.21 -10.90 6.36
CA LYS A 211 -15.58 -12.25 6.83
C LYS A 211 -16.59 -12.93 5.90
N GLU A 212 -17.46 -12.18 5.25
CA GLU A 212 -18.47 -12.69 4.31
C GLU A 212 -17.82 -13.19 3.03
N ILE A 213 -16.95 -12.39 2.41
CA ILE A 213 -16.23 -12.78 1.20
C ILE A 213 -15.27 -13.93 1.51
N TRP A 214 -14.58 -13.89 2.66
CA TRP A 214 -13.75 -14.99 3.13
C TRP A 214 -14.54 -16.30 3.26
N LYS A 215 -15.77 -16.26 3.80
CA LYS A 215 -16.64 -17.45 3.87
C LYS A 215 -17.04 -17.99 2.49
N ASP A 216 -17.24 -17.11 1.50
CA ASP A 216 -17.59 -17.50 0.11
C ASP A 216 -16.39 -18.06 -0.66
N LEU A 217 -15.18 -17.59 -0.36
CA LEU A 217 -13.96 -17.96 -1.10
C LEU A 217 -13.20 -19.13 -0.47
N LYS A 218 -13.33 -19.37 0.84
CA LYS A 218 -12.63 -20.47 1.49
C LYS A 218 -13.16 -21.83 1.02
N LEU A 219 -12.28 -22.83 1.03
CA LEU A 219 -12.70 -24.23 0.89
C LEU A 219 -13.54 -24.66 2.12
N PRO A 220 -14.61 -25.48 1.93
CA PRO A 220 -15.48 -25.92 3.03
C PRO A 220 -14.72 -26.54 4.20
N ASN A 221 -13.77 -27.43 3.93
CA ASN A 221 -13.01 -28.22 4.90
C ASN A 221 -11.58 -27.69 5.14
N SER A 222 -11.29 -26.43 4.81
CA SER A 222 -9.96 -25.87 5.07
C SER A 222 -9.68 -25.80 6.57
N LYS A 223 -8.51 -26.29 7.00
CA LYS A 223 -7.94 -25.91 8.29
C LYS A 223 -7.74 -24.39 8.31
N ILE A 224 -8.18 -23.74 9.38
CA ILE A 224 -8.03 -22.30 9.56
C ILE A 224 -6.74 -22.07 10.36
N ILE A 225 -5.85 -21.27 9.79
CA ILE A 225 -4.64 -20.80 10.47
C ILE A 225 -5.02 -19.49 11.18
N ILE A 226 -4.78 -19.43 12.49
CA ILE A 226 -5.11 -18.28 13.32
C ILE A 226 -3.81 -17.69 13.86
N GLU A 227 -3.58 -16.41 13.59
CA GLU A 227 -2.42 -15.69 14.11
C GLU A 227 -2.88 -14.43 14.84
N LYS A 228 -2.12 -14.02 15.85
CA LYS A 228 -2.41 -12.81 16.64
C LYS A 228 -1.24 -11.86 16.54
N ALA A 229 -1.53 -10.61 16.19
CA ALA A 229 -0.58 -9.52 16.16
C ALA A 229 -1.05 -8.38 17.06
N GLN A 230 -0.13 -7.85 17.87
CA GLN A 230 -0.39 -6.67 18.69
C GLN A 230 -0.33 -5.41 17.79
N SER A 231 -1.42 -4.65 17.70
CA SER A 231 -1.47 -3.36 17.00
C SER A 231 -1.78 -2.25 18.00
N LYS A 232 -0.79 -1.46 18.41
CA LYS A 232 -0.82 -0.33 19.38
C LYS A 232 -1.74 -0.51 20.59
N HIS A 233 -3.07 -0.52 20.42
CA HIS A 233 -4.09 -0.66 21.46
C HIS A 233 -5.02 -1.90 21.32
N ASN A 234 -5.01 -2.61 20.18
CA ASN A 234 -5.88 -3.77 19.90
C ASN A 234 -5.06 -5.00 19.50
N ILE A 235 -5.57 -6.19 19.82
CA ILE A 235 -5.07 -7.45 19.25
C ILE A 235 -5.80 -7.67 17.93
N LEU A 236 -5.06 -7.67 16.83
CA LEU A 236 -5.57 -8.11 15.54
C LEU A 236 -5.41 -9.61 15.44
N THR A 237 -6.51 -10.32 15.17
CA THR A 237 -6.50 -11.78 14.97
C THR A 237 -6.81 -12.07 13.53
N THR A 238 -5.90 -12.73 12.83
CA THR A 238 -6.07 -13.13 11.42
C THR A 238 -6.59 -14.56 11.35
N PHE A 239 -7.38 -14.83 10.32
CA PHE A 239 -7.94 -16.14 10.04
C PHE A 239 -7.72 -16.45 8.55
N THR A 240 -6.73 -17.27 8.26
CA THR A 240 -6.35 -17.66 6.90
C THR A 240 -6.89 -19.05 6.59
N ALA A 241 -7.54 -19.19 5.44
CA ALA A 241 -8.03 -20.47 4.93
C ALA A 241 -7.58 -20.68 3.48
N LYS A 242 -7.47 -21.94 3.06
CA LYS A 242 -7.20 -22.32 1.68
C LYS A 242 -8.40 -21.98 0.78
N SER A 243 -8.08 -21.60 -0.44
CA SER A 243 -9.00 -21.30 -1.54
C SER A 243 -8.52 -22.03 -2.80
N ASN A 244 -9.44 -22.31 -3.73
CA ASN A 244 -9.15 -22.81 -5.08
C ASN A 244 -9.69 -21.87 -6.17
N ASN A 245 -10.03 -20.64 -5.79
CA ASN A 245 -10.49 -19.61 -6.72
C ASN A 245 -9.33 -19.09 -7.58
N THR A 246 -9.68 -18.32 -8.60
CA THR A 246 -8.72 -17.61 -9.46
C THR A 246 -9.15 -16.16 -9.63
N ILE A 247 -8.17 -15.28 -9.81
CA ILE A 247 -8.38 -13.89 -10.19
C ILE A 247 -7.82 -13.71 -11.61
N LEU A 248 -8.66 -13.24 -12.51
CA LEU A 248 -8.30 -12.98 -13.90
C LEU A 248 -8.06 -11.47 -14.12
N PHE A 249 -6.80 -11.13 -14.37
CA PHE A 249 -6.34 -9.80 -14.75
C PHE A 249 -6.19 -9.74 -16.27
N LYS A 250 -7.22 -9.26 -16.98
CA LYS A 250 -7.30 -9.28 -18.46
C LYS A 250 -7.11 -10.68 -19.04
N ASN A 251 -5.90 -11.05 -19.41
CA ASN A 251 -5.53 -12.35 -19.98
C ASN A 251 -4.67 -13.22 -19.03
N LYS A 252 -4.31 -12.70 -17.85
CA LYS A 252 -3.51 -13.42 -16.85
C LYS A 252 -4.40 -13.98 -15.75
N VAL A 253 -4.45 -15.32 -15.66
CA VAL A 253 -5.08 -16.03 -14.55
C VAL A 253 -4.06 -16.20 -13.43
N ILE A 254 -4.40 -15.75 -12.22
CA ILE A 254 -3.58 -15.92 -11.02
C ILE A 254 -4.37 -16.75 -10.00
N PRO A 255 -3.80 -17.86 -9.49
CA PRO A 255 -4.47 -18.67 -8.48
C PRO A 255 -4.55 -17.93 -7.14
N LEU A 256 -5.73 -17.98 -6.52
CA LEU A 256 -5.95 -17.55 -5.14
C LEU A 256 -5.99 -18.78 -4.24
N ASN A 257 -4.84 -19.13 -3.68
CA ASN A 257 -4.63 -20.32 -2.85
C ASN A 257 -5.02 -20.07 -1.39
N GLU A 258 -4.98 -18.82 -0.93
CA GLU A 258 -5.27 -18.43 0.45
C GLU A 258 -6.13 -17.17 0.51
N VAL A 259 -7.07 -17.15 1.44
CA VAL A 259 -7.90 -15.97 1.74
C VAL A 259 -7.91 -15.74 3.24
N THR A 260 -7.80 -14.47 3.63
CA THR A 260 -7.64 -14.07 5.03
C THR A 260 -8.68 -13.02 5.39
N TYR A 261 -9.23 -13.09 6.60
CA TYR A 261 -9.93 -11.97 7.23
C TYR A 261 -9.32 -11.67 8.60
N VAL A 262 -9.55 -10.46 9.11
CA VAL A 262 -9.03 -10.02 10.41
C VAL A 262 -10.19 -9.61 11.33
N GLU A 263 -10.10 -10.00 12.60
CA GLU A 263 -10.89 -9.49 13.72
C GLU A 263 -10.04 -8.55 14.59
N GLY A 264 -10.70 -7.63 15.32
CA GLY A 264 -10.02 -6.63 16.16
C GLY A 264 -10.00 -5.22 15.59
N PHE A 265 -10.54 -5.01 14.39
CA PHE A 265 -10.85 -3.68 13.88
C PHE A 265 -12.02 -3.04 14.64
N SER A 266 -12.01 -1.71 14.75
CA SER A 266 -13.20 -0.99 15.20
C SER A 266 -14.36 -1.19 14.21
N GLN A 267 -15.60 -1.17 14.71
CA GLN A 267 -16.79 -1.32 13.86
C GLN A 267 -16.80 -0.31 12.70
N THR A 268 -16.31 0.91 12.93
CA THR A 268 -16.20 1.96 11.92
C THR A 268 -15.21 1.58 10.80
N GLN A 269 -14.05 1.01 11.13
CA GLN A 269 -13.06 0.55 10.14
C GLN A 269 -13.62 -0.59 9.28
N TYR A 270 -14.29 -1.55 9.89
CA TYR A 270 -14.95 -2.63 9.16
C TYR A 270 -16.03 -2.09 8.20
N MET A 271 -16.85 -1.14 8.66
CA MET A 271 -17.89 -0.53 7.83
C MET A 271 -17.29 0.29 6.67
N LEU A 272 -16.19 1.02 6.89
CA LEU A 272 -15.48 1.74 5.83
C LEU A 272 -14.96 0.79 4.75
N MET A 273 -14.38 -0.35 5.13
CA MET A 273 -13.98 -1.38 4.18
C MET A 273 -15.18 -1.91 3.39
N LYS A 274 -16.27 -2.27 4.08
CA LYS A 274 -17.49 -2.82 3.46
C LYS A 274 -18.14 -1.86 2.47
N PHE A 275 -18.24 -0.57 2.79
CA PHE A 275 -18.90 0.43 1.94
C PHE A 275 -17.98 1.09 0.91
N SER A 276 -16.68 0.78 0.92
CA SER A 276 -15.76 1.25 -0.12
C SER A 276 -16.06 0.65 -1.51
N GLY A 277 -16.83 -0.43 -1.55
CA GLY A 277 -17.04 -1.23 -2.77
C GLY A 277 -15.79 -1.98 -3.22
N MET A 278 -14.80 -2.12 -2.34
CA MET A 278 -13.63 -2.97 -2.54
C MET A 278 -13.90 -4.39 -2.05
N THR A 279 -13.43 -5.36 -2.81
CA THR A 279 -13.49 -6.79 -2.51
C THR A 279 -12.44 -7.15 -1.46
N GLY A 280 -11.30 -6.48 -1.47
CA GLY A 280 -10.24 -6.71 -0.49
C GLY A 280 -8.92 -6.07 -0.89
N MET A 281 -7.89 -6.40 -0.13
CA MET A 281 -6.51 -5.96 -0.37
C MET A 281 -5.67 -7.14 -0.84
N LEU A 282 -4.97 -6.96 -1.95
CA LEU A 282 -3.99 -7.92 -2.48
C LEU A 282 -2.62 -7.58 -1.93
N GLY A 283 -2.00 -8.53 -1.24
CA GLY A 283 -0.63 -8.42 -0.79
C GLY A 283 0.36 -8.89 -1.86
N ASN A 284 1.65 -8.89 -1.52
CA ASN A 284 2.69 -9.42 -2.40
C ASN A 284 2.60 -10.95 -2.59
N LYS A 285 2.04 -11.71 -1.63
CA LYS A 285 2.00 -13.17 -1.67
C LYS A 285 1.36 -13.73 -2.94
N ILE A 286 0.27 -13.12 -3.41
CA ILE A 286 -0.45 -13.57 -4.61
C ILE A 286 0.37 -13.39 -5.90
N PHE A 287 1.36 -12.49 -5.87
CA PHE A 287 2.20 -12.13 -7.01
C PHE A 287 3.64 -12.66 -6.90
N LEU A 288 3.96 -13.53 -5.93
CA LEU A 288 5.35 -14.01 -5.71
C LEU A 288 5.98 -14.71 -6.93
N LYS A 289 5.17 -15.20 -7.86
CA LYS A 289 5.62 -15.83 -9.11
C LYS A 289 5.48 -14.91 -10.33
N ASN A 290 5.28 -13.62 -10.09
CA ASN A 290 4.93 -12.64 -11.11
C ASN A 290 5.87 -11.42 -11.11
N CYS A 291 5.78 -10.68 -12.20
CA CYS A 291 6.31 -9.33 -12.33
C CYS A 291 5.16 -8.35 -12.53
N ILE A 292 5.15 -7.27 -11.75
CA ILE A 292 4.16 -6.20 -11.83
C ILE A 292 4.84 -4.97 -12.40
N TYR A 293 4.28 -4.41 -13.48
CA TYR A 293 4.63 -3.09 -13.98
C TYR A 293 3.51 -2.11 -13.62
N ILE A 294 3.85 -0.99 -13.02
CA ILE A 294 2.90 0.04 -12.59
C ILE A 294 3.32 1.36 -13.23
N ASP A 295 2.42 1.94 -14.01
CA ASP A 295 2.52 3.28 -14.58
C ASP A 295 1.46 4.17 -13.95
N CYS A 296 1.84 4.93 -12.93
CA CYS A 296 0.93 5.88 -12.28
C CYS A 296 0.76 7.18 -13.09
N SER A 297 1.58 7.43 -14.12
CA SER A 297 1.39 8.58 -15.00
C SER A 297 0.23 8.37 -15.97
N GLU A 298 0.01 7.12 -16.40
CA GLU A 298 -1.09 6.74 -17.29
C GLU A 298 -2.18 5.89 -16.61
N ASN A 299 -2.04 5.59 -15.32
CA ASN A 299 -2.90 4.68 -14.57
C ASN A 299 -3.01 3.28 -15.21
N LYS A 300 -1.88 2.74 -15.69
CA LYS A 300 -1.78 1.42 -16.30
C LYS A 300 -1.00 0.45 -15.43
N VAL A 301 -1.47 -0.78 -15.33
CA VAL A 301 -0.75 -1.87 -14.64
C VAL A 301 -0.68 -3.09 -15.55
N GLY A 302 0.46 -3.77 -15.54
CA GLY A 302 0.67 -5.04 -16.24
C GLY A 302 1.15 -6.10 -15.26
N ILE A 303 0.70 -7.34 -15.45
CA ILE A 303 1.09 -8.48 -14.59
C ILE A 303 1.51 -9.63 -15.50
N ASP A 304 2.75 -10.08 -15.34
CA ASP A 304 3.37 -11.19 -16.08
C ASP A 304 3.67 -12.37 -15.18
#